data_AF-A0AAN8KG58-F1
#
_entry.id   AF-A0AAN8KG58-F1
#
_cell.length_a   1.000
_cell.length_b   1.000
_cell.length_c   1.000
_cell.angle_alpha   90.00
_cell.angle_beta   90.00
_cell.angle_gamma   90.00
#
_symmetry.space_group_name_H-M   'P 1'
#
loop_
_entity.id
_entity.type
_entity.pdbx_description
1 polymer ?
#
loop_
_entity_poly.entity_id
_entity_poly.type
_entity_poly.pdbx_seq_one_letter_code
_entity_poly.pdbx_strand_id
1 'polypeptide(L)'
;MVRRLKYHEKKLLKKVDFISWEVDNNIQELTILKRYFIQRREDYTKYKKLTATIRQLAKKIKVLDIKDPFRIESSSQLLEKL
;
A
#
# COMPACT_ATOMS: atom_id res chain seq x y z
N MET A 1 24.17 -12.03 1.96
CA MET A 1 24.24 -12.83 3.22
C MET A 1 25.13 -12.07 4.19
N VAL A 2 24.61 -11.63 5.34
CA VAL A 2 25.33 -10.73 6.27
C VAL A 2 25.66 -11.50 7.54
N ARG A 3 26.90 -11.36 8.02
CA ARG A 3 27.36 -11.95 9.29
C ARG A 3 26.52 -11.44 10.46
N ARG A 4 26.24 -12.31 11.43
CA ARG A 4 25.57 -11.91 12.68
C ARG A 4 26.50 -11.00 13.51
N LEU A 5 26.03 -9.78 13.78
CA LEU A 5 26.73 -8.80 14.63
C LEU A 5 26.80 -9.29 16.09
N LYS A 6 27.95 -9.09 16.74
CA LYS A 6 28.14 -9.27 18.17
C LYS A 6 27.37 -8.20 18.95
N TYR A 7 27.19 -8.41 20.25
CA TYR A 7 26.40 -7.51 21.11
C TYR A 7 26.87 -6.04 21.05
N HIS A 8 28.18 -5.79 21.12
CA HIS A 8 28.75 -4.44 21.06
C HIS A 8 28.57 -3.80 19.68
N GLU A 9 28.73 -4.57 18.61
CA GLU A 9 28.51 -4.10 17.23
C GLU A 9 27.05 -3.74 17.00
N LYS A 10 26.10 -4.55 17.49
CA LYS A 10 24.66 -4.27 17.40
C LYS A 10 24.27 -3.02 18.21
N LYS A 11 24.97 -2.73 19.32
CA LYS A 11 24.74 -1.52 20.12
C LYS A 11 25.18 -0.25 19.38
N LEU A 12 26.23 -0.34 18.55
CA LEU A 12 26.70 0.76 17.70
C LEU A 12 25.86 0.89 16.41
N LEU A 13 25.52 -0.23 15.79
CA LEU A 13 24.85 -0.31 14.50
C LEU A 13 23.34 -0.57 14.64
N LYS A 14 22.65 0.22 15.46
CA LYS A 14 21.21 0.02 15.74
C LYS A 14 20.30 0.31 14.56
N LYS A 15 20.68 1.24 13.68
CA LYS A 15 19.91 1.67 12.51
C LYS A 15 20.33 0.98 11.21
N VAL A 16 21.31 0.09 11.26
CA VAL A 16 21.85 -0.56 10.07
C VAL A 16 21.17 -1.91 9.90
N ASP A 17 20.20 -1.95 9.00
CA ASP A 17 19.62 -3.17 8.46
C ASP A 17 19.81 -3.15 6.94
N PHE A 18 20.39 -4.21 6.39
CA PHE A 18 20.65 -4.32 4.94
C PHE A 18 19.47 -4.91 4.17
N ILE A 19 18.46 -5.45 4.87
CA ILE A 19 17.35 -6.20 4.27
C ILE A 19 16.05 -5.41 4.38
N SER A 20 15.80 -4.76 5.52
CA SER A 20 14.58 -3.99 5.74
C SER A 20 14.91 -2.52 5.99
N TRP A 21 14.49 -1.67 5.06
CA TRP A 21 14.59 -0.22 5.18
C TRP A 21 13.18 0.33 5.40
N GLU A 22 13.03 1.33 6.28
CA GLU A 22 11.70 1.87 6.62
C GLU A 22 10.95 2.46 5.41
N VAL A 23 11.69 2.96 4.42
CA VAL A 23 11.15 3.50 3.16
C VAL A 23 10.65 2.37 2.25
N ASP A 24 11.26 1.19 2.36
CA ASP A 24 10.95 0.04 1.52
C ASP A 24 9.81 -0.76 2.15
N ASN A 25 8.57 -0.44 1.80
CA ASN A 25 7.40 -1.25 2.13
C ASN A 25 7.33 -2.57 1.30
N ASN A 26 8.50 -3.16 1.06
CA ASN A 26 8.78 -4.30 0.18
C ASN A 26 8.23 -5.62 0.77
N ILE A 27 8.17 -5.74 2.10
CA ILE A 27 7.69 -6.96 2.78
C ILE A 27 6.21 -7.22 2.46
N GLN A 28 5.38 -6.18 2.50
CA GLN A 28 3.95 -6.31 2.24
C GLN A 28 3.69 -6.65 0.76
N GLU A 29 4.41 -5.98 -0.15
CA GLU A 29 4.36 -6.28 -1.58
C GLU A 29 4.74 -7.73 -1.87
N LEU A 30 5.88 -8.19 -1.37
CA LEU A 30 6.35 -9.56 -1.59
C LEU A 30 5.40 -10.60 -1.01
N THR A 31 4.77 -10.31 0.13
CA THR A 31 3.78 -11.21 0.74
C THR A 31 2.54 -11.37 -0.15
N ILE A 32 2.07 -10.28 -0.76
CA ILE A 32 0.92 -10.28 -1.66
C ILE A 32 1.27 -10.97 -2.98
N LEU A 33 2.43 -10.67 -3.56
CA LEU A 33 2.91 -11.32 -4.79
C LEU A 33 3.00 -12.85 -4.61
N LYS A 34 3.55 -13.31 -3.47
CA LYS A 34 3.63 -14.74 -3.14
C LYS A 34 2.27 -15.37 -2.90
N ARG A 35 1.38 -14.69 -2.17
CA ARG A 35 0.04 -15.21 -1.83
C ARG A 35 -0.84 -15.42 -3.06
N TYR A 36 -0.80 -14.48 -4.01
CA TYR A 36 -1.66 -14.48 -5.20
C TYR A 36 -0.92 -14.89 -6.48
N PHE A 37 0.32 -15.38 -6.37
CA PHE A 37 1.15 -15.82 -7.49
C PHE A 37 1.25 -14.81 -8.65
N ILE A 38 1.34 -13.52 -8.30
CA ILE A 38 1.49 -12.45 -9.29
C ILE A 38 2.92 -12.52 -9.84
N GLN A 39 3.06 -12.76 -11.14
CA GLN A 39 4.36 -12.98 -11.79
C GLN A 39 5.17 -11.70 -11.96
N ARG A 40 4.51 -10.60 -12.36
CA ARG A 40 5.16 -9.31 -12.62
C ARG A 40 4.94 -8.35 -11.46
N ARG A 41 6.04 -7.79 -10.95
CA ARG A 41 6.00 -6.77 -9.89
C ARG A 41 5.28 -5.48 -10.30
N GLU A 42 5.35 -5.15 -11.59
CA GLU A 42 4.66 -4.00 -12.18
C GLU A 42 3.14 -4.07 -11.98
N ASP A 43 2.56 -5.26 -12.04
CA ASP A 43 1.11 -5.43 -11.96
C ASP A 43 0.61 -5.12 -10.54
N TYR A 44 1.35 -5.54 -9.51
CA TYR A 44 1.07 -5.11 -8.14
C TYR A 44 1.09 -3.58 -8.00
N THR A 45 2.09 -2.93 -8.59
CA THR A 45 2.19 -1.47 -8.53
C THR A 45 1.03 -0.79 -9.27
N LYS A 46 0.61 -1.32 -10.42
CA LYS A 46 -0.56 -0.83 -11.18
C LYS A 46 -1.84 -0.95 -10.36
N TYR A 47 -2.12 -2.12 -9.77
CA TYR A 47 -3.29 -2.33 -8.92
C TYR A 47 -3.26 -1.46 -7.67
N LYS A 48 -2.09 -1.29 -7.05
CA LYS A 48 -1.91 -0.41 -5.88
C LYS A 48 -2.20 1.04 -6.23
N LYS A 49 -1.73 1.53 -7.38
CA LYS A 49 -2.04 2.88 -7.89
C LYS A 49 -3.53 3.03 -8.18
N LEU A 50 -4.15 2.08 -8.87
CA LEU A 50 -5.58 2.10 -9.17
C LEU A 50 -6.42 2.19 -7.89
N THR A 51 -6.17 1.31 -6.91
CA THR A 51 -6.89 1.36 -5.63
C THR A 51 -6.63 2.65 -4.85
N ALA A 52 -5.46 3.28 -4.98
CA ALA A 52 -5.21 4.59 -4.40
C ALA A 52 -6.09 5.68 -5.03
N THR A 53 -6.24 5.68 -6.36
CA THR A 53 -7.12 6.64 -7.05
C THR A 53 -8.60 6.45 -6.67
N ILE A 54 -9.06 5.21 -6.58
CA ILE A 54 -10.44 4.88 -6.14
C ILE A 54 -10.67 5.37 -4.71
N ARG A 55 -9.72 5.13 -3.79
CA ARG A 55 -9.82 5.63 -2.41
C ARG A 55 -9.82 7.16 -2.34
N GLN A 56 -9.03 7.83 -3.18
CA GLN A 56 -9.01 9.29 -3.24
C GLN A 56 -10.35 9.83 -3.74
N LEU A 57 -10.94 9.22 -4.77
CA LEU A 57 -12.27 9.56 -5.26
C LEU A 57 -13.32 9.38 -4.16
N ALA A 58 -13.34 8.22 -3.50
CA ALA A 58 -14.27 7.93 -2.40
C ALA A 58 -14.10 8.92 -1.24
N LYS A 59 -12.87 9.32 -0.92
CA LYS A 59 -12.59 10.37 0.08
C LYS A 59 -13.17 11.73 -0.33
N LYS A 60 -13.04 12.12 -1.60
CA LYS A 60 -13.62 13.36 -2.11
C LYS A 60 -15.15 13.34 -2.02
N ILE A 61 -15.79 12.23 -2.41
CA ILE A 61 -17.24 12.07 -2.29
C ILE A 61 -17.68 12.15 -0.82
N LYS A 62 -16.92 11.54 0.09
CA LYS A 62 -17.21 11.59 1.54
C LYS A 62 -17.20 13.01 2.13
N VAL A 63 -16.39 13.92 1.59
CA VAL A 63 -16.26 15.31 2.05
C VAL A 63 -17.49 16.16 1.72
N LEU A 64 -18.26 15.80 0.68
CA LEU A 64 -19.51 16.49 0.31
C LEU A 64 -20.56 16.37 1.41
N ASP A 65 -21.56 17.27 1.44
CA ASP A 65 -22.65 17.16 2.40
C ASP A 65 -23.51 15.91 2.16
N ILE A 66 -24.10 15.37 3.22
CA ILE A 66 -24.89 14.13 3.18
C ILE A 66 -26.16 14.32 2.34
N LYS A 67 -26.71 15.53 2.30
CA LYS A 67 -27.95 15.84 1.57
C LYS A 67 -27.73 16.20 0.10
N ASP A 68 -26.46 16.32 -0.33
CA ASP A 68 -26.14 16.65 -1.71
C ASP A 68 -26.57 15.49 -2.65
N PRO A 69 -27.47 15.73 -3.63
CA PRO A 69 -27.86 14.71 -4.60
C PRO A 69 -26.68 14.10 -5.36
N PHE A 70 -25.66 14.91 -5.64
CA PHE A 70 -24.47 14.47 -6.38
C PHE A 70 -23.66 13.43 -5.58
N ARG A 71 -23.61 13.57 -4.25
CA ARG A 71 -22.97 12.59 -3.37
C ARG A 71 -23.68 11.24 -3.45
N ILE A 72 -25.01 11.25 -3.44
CA ILE A 72 -25.84 10.03 -3.47
C ILE A 72 -25.65 9.30 -4.80
N GLU A 73 -25.77 10.03 -5.91
CA GLU A 73 -25.59 9.49 -7.26
C GLU A 73 -24.17 8.95 -7.47
N SER A 74 -23.15 9.77 -7.18
CA SER A 74 -21.75 9.38 -7.36
C SER A 74 -21.34 8.19 -6.47
N SER A 75 -21.88 8.11 -5.25
CA SER A 75 -21.65 6.96 -4.37
C SER A 75 -22.30 5.69 -4.92
N SER A 76 -23.52 5.79 -5.43
CA SER A 76 -24.23 4.67 -6.04
C SER A 76 -23.49 4.16 -7.26
N GLN A 77 -23.08 5.06 -8.16
CA GLN A 77 -22.35 4.71 -9.38
C GLN A 77 -20.99 4.07 -9.08
N LEU A 78 -20.27 4.57 -8.06
CA LEU A 78 -19.01 3.98 -7.65
C LEU A 78 -19.20 2.56 -7.10
N LEU A 79 -20.25 2.32 -6.31
CA LEU A 79 -20.54 1.00 -5.74
C LEU A 79 -21.05 0.01 -6.78
N GLU A 80 -21.81 0.45 -7.77
CA GLU A 80 -22.30 -0.42 -8.85
C GLU A 80 -21.16 -0.89 -9.77
N LYS A 81 -20.14 -0.05 -9.95
CA LYS A 81 -19.02 -0.35 -10.85
C LYS A 81 -17.94 -1.23 -10.21
N LEU A 82 -17.81 -1.21 -8.88
CA LEU A 82 -16.82 -1.96 -8.11
C LEU A 82 -17.25 -3.41 -7.87
#